data_AF-A0A661WLB2-F1
#
_entry.id   AF-A0A661WLB2-F1
#
_cell.length_a   1.000
_cell.length_b   1.000
_cell.length_c   1.000
_cell.angle_alpha   90.00
_cell.angle_beta   90.00
_cell.angle_gamma   90.00
#
_symmetry.space_group_name_H-M   'P 1'
#
loop_
_entity.id
_entity.type
_entity.pdbx_description
1 polymer ?
#
loop_
_entity_poly.entity_id
_entity_poly.type
_entity_poly.pdbx_seq_one_letter_code
_entity_poly.pdbx_strand_id
1 'polypeptide(L)'
;MFLLVVAGASAQVGERDDQTGPQPITSPKAALERALAYTGLEQTMDTSGIKAEQVAKLVIAKDSTTPFFSEMIDGQEVWCVTFPDVKLDLEGWYPSVIANQCPKTFEVLIEPTTGALLRVLAWCETGRSDMRLEPPADYAEESIRWSGDVYDDVVAKPPQVSLFEALGAAVLSSPVTAKELHAVCVLYTEGGRKDCPVWAITGRDVPIIELGGPFGNDPENRLKRPKRGRTRSLIDATDGSFIQAVSRPLLFPPDSTK
;
A
#
# COMPACT_ATOMS: atom_id res chain seq x y z
N MET A 1 32.90 36.33 36.61
CA MET A 1 32.77 35.26 35.61
C MET A 1 31.72 34.30 36.14
N PHE A 2 30.50 34.34 35.59
CA PHE A 2 29.37 33.55 36.08
C PHE A 2 29.24 32.30 35.21
N LEU A 3 29.28 31.13 35.85
CA LEU A 3 29.07 29.82 35.22
C LEU A 3 27.58 29.49 35.32
N LEU A 4 26.89 29.48 34.19
CA LEU A 4 25.49 29.10 34.07
C LEU A 4 25.45 27.59 33.77
N VAL A 5 24.96 26.79 34.71
CA VAL A 5 24.72 25.35 34.50
C VAL A 5 23.27 25.18 34.07
N VAL A 6 23.06 24.86 32.79
CA VAL A 6 21.74 24.52 32.25
C VAL A 6 21.52 23.02 32.46
N ALA A 7 20.59 22.66 33.35
CA ALA A 7 20.12 21.29 33.50
C ALA A 7 19.23 20.94 32.29
N GLY A 8 19.73 20.10 31.39
CA GLY A 8 18.96 19.53 30.30
C GLY A 8 17.94 18.53 30.85
N ALA A 9 16.66 18.84 30.71
CA ALA A 9 15.59 17.88 30.92
C ALA A 9 15.70 16.80 29.83
N SER A 10 16.12 15.59 30.24
CA SER A 10 16.02 14.42 29.37
C SER A 10 14.55 14.05 29.24
N ALA A 11 14.03 14.13 28.02
CA ALA A 11 12.73 13.57 27.68
C ALA A 11 12.78 12.06 27.93
N GLN A 12 11.97 11.57 28.86
CA GLN A 12 11.74 10.14 29.02
C GLN A 12 10.98 9.66 27.77
N VAL A 13 11.71 9.06 26.85
CA VAL A 13 11.12 8.20 25.81
C VAL A 13 10.49 7.04 26.55
N GLY A 14 9.16 7.06 26.67
CA GLY A 14 8.42 5.95 27.25
C GLY A 14 8.68 4.70 26.42
N GLU A 15 9.31 3.70 27.04
CA GLU A 15 9.39 2.34 26.52
C GLU A 15 7.95 1.87 26.23
N ARG A 16 7.59 1.82 24.95
CA ARG A 16 6.43 1.03 24.52
C ARG A 16 6.78 -0.42 24.80
N ASP A 17 5.99 -1.03 25.65
CA ASP A 17 6.11 -2.43 26.06
C ASP A 17 5.92 -3.35 24.84
N ASP A 18 7.03 -3.71 24.19
CA ASP A 18 7.09 -4.38 22.89
C ASP A 18 6.87 -5.93 23.00
N GLN A 19 6.21 -6.37 24.08
CA GLN A 19 6.06 -7.79 24.44
C GLN A 19 4.90 -8.54 23.78
N THR A 20 4.10 -7.90 22.91
CA THR A 20 3.06 -8.65 22.20
C THR A 20 3.59 -9.13 20.85
N GLY A 21 3.98 -10.41 20.79
CA GLY A 21 4.08 -11.14 19.54
C GLY A 21 2.76 -11.10 18.75
N PRO A 22 2.71 -11.68 17.54
CA PRO A 22 1.47 -11.76 16.77
C PRO A 22 0.32 -12.28 17.64
N GLN A 23 -0.71 -11.47 17.83
CA GLN A 23 -1.88 -11.82 18.65
C GLN A 23 -3.05 -12.17 17.74
N PRO A 24 -3.75 -13.30 17.99
CA PRO A 24 -4.96 -13.64 17.27
C PRO A 24 -6.02 -12.55 17.35
N ILE A 25 -6.72 -12.32 16.23
CA ILE A 25 -7.81 -11.37 16.11
C ILE A 25 -9.12 -12.14 16.22
N THR A 26 -9.77 -12.02 17.38
CA THR A 26 -10.96 -12.79 17.72
C THR A 26 -12.26 -11.98 17.65
N SER A 27 -12.19 -10.70 17.28
CA SER A 27 -13.37 -9.83 17.24
C SER A 27 -13.29 -8.76 16.13
N PRO A 28 -14.44 -8.27 15.63
CA PRO A 28 -14.48 -7.16 14.66
C PRO A 28 -13.76 -5.91 15.17
N LYS A 29 -13.86 -5.62 16.47
CA LYS A 29 -13.19 -4.46 17.09
C LYS A 29 -11.67 -4.59 17.00
N ALA A 30 -11.11 -5.75 17.35
CA ALA A 30 -9.68 -6.00 17.24
C ALA A 30 -9.20 -5.95 15.77
N ALA A 31 -10.02 -6.41 14.84
CA ALA A 31 -9.73 -6.33 13.40
C ALA A 31 -9.67 -4.87 12.92
N LEU A 32 -10.65 -4.04 13.33
CA LEU A 32 -10.69 -2.61 13.02
C LEU A 32 -9.47 -1.88 13.59
N GLU A 33 -9.14 -2.10 14.88
CA GLU A 33 -7.98 -1.51 15.53
C GLU A 33 -6.67 -1.91 14.83
N ARG A 34 -6.54 -3.18 14.43
CA ARG A 34 -5.37 -3.65 13.67
C ARG A 34 -5.30 -3.02 12.28
N ALA A 35 -6.42 -2.92 11.58
CA ALA A 35 -6.48 -2.29 10.26
C ALA A 35 -6.05 -0.83 10.32
N LEU A 36 -6.55 -0.06 11.30
CA LEU A 36 -6.12 1.32 11.54
C LEU A 36 -4.63 1.38 11.86
N ALA A 37 -4.11 0.52 12.74
CA ALA A 37 -2.69 0.50 13.07
C ALA A 37 -1.77 0.23 11.86
N TYR A 38 -2.16 -0.65 10.93
CA TYR A 38 -1.41 -0.84 9.69
C TYR A 38 -1.54 0.35 8.73
N THR A 39 -2.75 0.89 8.61
CA THR A 39 -3.07 1.80 7.51
C THR A 39 -2.86 3.27 7.84
N GLY A 40 -2.99 3.68 9.10
CA GLY A 40 -2.90 5.07 9.54
C GLY A 40 -4.01 5.97 8.99
N LEU A 41 -5.14 5.41 8.53
CA LEU A 41 -6.21 6.17 7.86
C LEU A 41 -6.91 7.18 8.78
N GLU A 42 -6.83 7.01 10.10
CA GLU A 42 -7.32 7.99 11.08
C GLU A 42 -6.68 9.38 10.93
N GLN A 43 -5.56 9.50 10.20
CA GLN A 43 -4.93 10.77 9.87
C GLN A 43 -5.71 11.57 8.80
N THR A 44 -6.57 10.92 8.02
CA THR A 44 -7.27 11.55 6.87
C THR A 44 -8.79 11.38 6.90
N MET A 45 -9.32 10.50 7.75
CA MET A 45 -10.76 10.31 7.93
C MET A 45 -11.13 10.31 9.41
N ASP A 46 -12.32 10.81 9.71
CA ASP A 46 -12.89 10.73 11.06
C ASP A 46 -13.35 9.29 11.33
N THR A 47 -12.71 8.63 12.28
CA THR A 47 -13.07 7.28 12.73
C THR A 47 -14.09 7.28 13.86
N SER A 48 -14.49 8.46 14.36
CA SER A 48 -15.44 8.56 15.45
C SER A 48 -16.81 8.05 15.02
N GLY A 49 -17.37 7.13 15.82
CA GLY A 49 -18.67 6.54 15.54
C GLY A 49 -18.69 5.38 14.53
N ILE A 50 -17.56 4.99 13.95
CA ILE A 50 -17.46 3.75 13.17
C ILE A 50 -17.75 2.56 14.10
N LYS A 51 -18.77 1.77 13.76
CA LYS A 51 -19.09 0.53 14.47
C LYS A 51 -18.31 -0.62 13.85
N ALA A 52 -17.47 -1.28 14.64
CA ALA A 52 -16.59 -2.33 14.15
C ALA A 52 -17.35 -3.47 13.45
N GLU A 53 -18.54 -3.83 13.94
CA GLU A 53 -19.38 -4.89 13.38
C GLU A 53 -19.95 -4.55 11.98
N GLN A 54 -19.94 -3.27 11.60
CA GLN A 54 -20.43 -2.83 10.29
C GLN A 54 -19.32 -2.89 9.24
N VAL A 55 -18.07 -2.64 9.64
CA VAL A 55 -16.93 -2.49 8.73
C VAL A 55 -16.00 -3.68 8.71
N ALA A 56 -15.93 -4.47 9.79
CA ALA A 56 -15.05 -5.63 9.91
C ALA A 56 -15.86 -6.92 9.92
N LYS A 57 -15.60 -7.80 8.95
CA LYS A 57 -16.29 -9.09 8.78
C LYS A 57 -15.27 -10.20 8.58
N LEU A 58 -15.53 -11.34 9.20
CA LEU A 58 -14.81 -12.57 8.93
C LEU A 58 -15.40 -13.19 7.66
N VAL A 59 -14.58 -13.41 6.64
CA VAL A 59 -15.00 -13.87 5.31
C VAL A 59 -14.02 -14.91 4.76
N ILE A 60 -14.48 -15.74 3.83
CA ILE A 60 -13.58 -16.55 3.01
C ILE A 60 -13.11 -15.67 1.85
N ALA A 61 -11.83 -15.33 1.83
CA ALA A 61 -11.26 -14.51 0.78
C ALA A 61 -11.17 -15.28 -0.54
N LYS A 62 -11.25 -14.53 -1.63
CA LYS A 62 -10.95 -14.99 -2.98
C LYS A 62 -9.86 -14.11 -3.54
N ASP A 63 -8.73 -14.70 -3.90
CA ASP A 63 -7.63 -13.96 -4.46
C ASP A 63 -6.93 -14.76 -5.57
N SER A 64 -6.64 -14.07 -6.66
CA SER A 64 -5.87 -14.64 -7.78
C SER A 64 -4.90 -13.65 -8.36
N THR A 65 -4.69 -12.52 -7.67
CA THR A 65 -4.01 -11.34 -8.22
C THR A 65 -2.95 -10.78 -7.29
N THR A 66 -2.90 -11.19 -6.03
CA THR A 66 -1.89 -10.72 -5.07
C THR A 66 -0.59 -11.50 -5.31
N PRO A 67 0.49 -10.85 -5.79
CA PRO A 67 1.73 -11.56 -6.08
C PRO A 67 2.34 -12.13 -4.81
N PHE A 68 2.88 -13.34 -4.88
CA PHE A 68 3.53 -14.15 -3.84
C PHE A 68 2.61 -14.69 -2.75
N PHE A 69 1.42 -14.09 -2.59
CA PHE A 69 0.55 -14.37 -1.45
C PHE A 69 -0.86 -14.81 -1.84
N SER A 70 -1.16 -14.95 -3.14
CA SER A 70 -2.49 -15.38 -3.59
C SER A 70 -2.91 -16.71 -2.98
N GLU A 71 -2.04 -17.71 -2.94
CA GLU A 71 -2.34 -19.02 -2.32
C GLU A 71 -2.57 -18.94 -0.80
N MET A 72 -1.94 -17.97 -0.13
CA MET A 72 -2.14 -17.72 1.31
C MET A 72 -3.45 -17.00 1.60
N ILE A 73 -4.04 -16.32 0.61
CA ILE A 73 -5.29 -15.57 0.75
C ILE A 73 -6.48 -16.36 0.23
N ASP A 74 -6.33 -17.03 -0.92
CA ASP A 74 -7.43 -17.69 -1.61
C ASP A 74 -8.01 -18.86 -0.79
N GLY A 75 -9.33 -18.82 -0.60
CA GLY A 75 -10.04 -19.83 0.17
C GLY A 75 -9.78 -19.80 1.68
N GLN A 76 -8.97 -18.85 2.18
CA GLN A 76 -8.70 -18.72 3.61
C GLN A 76 -9.72 -17.82 4.30
N GLU A 77 -9.98 -18.13 5.57
CA GLU A 77 -10.77 -17.26 6.43
C GLU A 77 -9.93 -16.06 6.87
N VAL A 78 -10.40 -14.86 6.56
CA VAL A 78 -9.69 -13.59 6.85
C VAL A 78 -10.64 -12.56 7.42
N TRP A 79 -10.10 -11.63 8.21
CA TRP A 79 -10.80 -10.40 8.54
C TRP A 79 -10.72 -9.45 7.35
N CYS A 80 -11.87 -9.06 6.82
CA CYS A 80 -12.00 -8.00 5.83
C CYS A 80 -12.55 -6.75 6.52
N VAL A 81 -11.76 -5.67 6.53
CA VAL A 81 -12.13 -4.37 7.08
C VAL A 81 -12.28 -3.37 5.95
N THR A 82 -13.47 -2.76 5.81
CA THR A 82 -13.77 -1.82 4.73
C THR A 82 -13.95 -0.39 5.23
N PHE A 83 -13.22 0.54 4.63
CA PHE A 83 -13.37 1.99 4.85
C PHE A 83 -13.87 2.65 3.55
N PRO A 84 -15.16 2.96 3.43
CA PRO A 84 -15.70 3.62 2.23
C PRO A 84 -15.37 5.12 2.20
N ASP A 85 -15.42 5.70 1.00
CA ASP A 85 -15.38 7.15 0.75
C ASP A 85 -14.17 7.90 1.34
N VAL A 86 -13.02 7.23 1.44
CA VAL A 86 -11.78 7.83 1.96
C VAL A 86 -11.15 8.75 0.91
N LYS A 87 -10.91 10.00 1.31
CA LYS A 87 -10.06 10.94 0.57
C LYS A 87 -8.71 11.03 1.26
N LEU A 88 -7.64 10.94 0.48
CA LEU A 88 -6.27 11.02 0.96
C LEU A 88 -5.82 12.48 0.96
N ASP A 89 -5.47 13.02 2.14
CA ASP A 89 -4.84 14.33 2.29
C ASP A 89 -3.34 14.17 2.55
N LEU A 90 -2.58 13.92 1.48
CA LEU A 90 -1.14 13.66 1.55
C LEU A 90 -0.35 14.95 1.35
N GLU A 91 0.69 15.16 2.17
CA GLU A 91 1.61 16.28 2.01
C GLU A 91 2.31 16.26 0.63
N GLY A 92 2.63 17.44 0.10
CA GLY A 92 3.34 17.59 -1.17
C GLY A 92 2.47 17.54 -2.43
N TRP A 93 1.16 17.26 -2.29
CA TRP A 93 0.20 17.31 -3.39
C TRP A 93 -0.46 18.67 -3.54
N TYR A 94 -0.75 19.08 -4.78
CA TYR A 94 -1.46 20.33 -5.03
C TYR A 94 -2.87 20.29 -4.44
N PRO A 95 -3.34 21.36 -3.76
CA PRO A 95 -4.70 21.39 -3.19
C PRO A 95 -5.80 21.11 -4.22
N SER A 96 -5.61 21.52 -5.48
CA SER A 96 -6.54 21.23 -6.57
C SER A 96 -6.60 19.75 -6.93
N VAL A 97 -5.52 19.00 -6.76
CA VAL A 97 -5.50 17.54 -6.99
C VAL A 97 -6.20 16.83 -5.83
N ILE A 98 -5.93 17.25 -4.59
CA ILE A 98 -6.59 16.73 -3.39
C ILE A 98 -8.10 16.97 -3.43
N ALA A 99 -8.54 18.17 -3.82
CA ALA A 99 -9.95 18.53 -3.90
C ALA A 99 -10.70 17.75 -4.99
N ASN A 100 -10.04 17.47 -6.12
CA ASN A 100 -10.64 16.79 -7.28
C ASN A 100 -10.39 15.28 -7.31
N GLN A 101 -9.78 14.71 -6.28
CA GLN A 101 -9.58 13.27 -6.20
C GLN A 101 -10.93 12.53 -6.13
N CYS A 102 -10.98 11.33 -6.68
CA CYS A 102 -12.11 10.44 -6.45
C CYS A 102 -11.92 9.74 -5.09
N PRO A 103 -12.94 9.77 -4.19
CA PRO A 103 -12.92 8.98 -2.97
C PRO A 103 -12.68 7.50 -3.26
N LYS A 104 -12.00 6.82 -2.34
CA LYS A 104 -11.66 5.41 -2.46
C LYS A 104 -12.31 4.59 -1.36
N THR A 105 -12.78 3.41 -1.73
CA THR A 105 -13.09 2.37 -0.76
C THR A 105 -11.82 1.58 -0.49
N PHE A 106 -11.36 1.54 0.75
CA PHE A 106 -10.24 0.71 1.19
C PHE A 106 -10.76 -0.61 1.75
N GLU A 107 -10.21 -1.72 1.29
CA GLU A 107 -10.37 -3.07 1.82
C GLU A 107 -9.04 -3.54 2.39
N VAL A 108 -9.05 -3.88 3.67
CA VAL A 108 -7.88 -4.38 4.40
C VAL A 108 -8.15 -5.83 4.78
N LEU A 109 -7.30 -6.75 4.29
CA LEU A 109 -7.36 -8.16 4.62
C LEU A 109 -6.32 -8.51 5.66
N ILE A 110 -6.75 -9.10 6.77
CA ILE A 110 -5.90 -9.43 7.92
C ILE A 110 -6.08 -10.90 8.27
N GLU A 111 -4.98 -11.61 8.46
CA GLU A 111 -4.97 -13.02 8.84
C GLU A 111 -5.42 -13.17 10.31
N PRO A 112 -6.43 -14.00 10.64
CA PRO A 112 -7.02 -14.02 11.98
C PRO A 112 -6.09 -14.55 13.09
N THR A 113 -5.13 -15.43 12.76
CA THR A 113 -4.32 -16.13 13.76
C THR A 113 -3.15 -15.29 14.26
N THR A 114 -2.47 -14.59 13.35
CA THR A 114 -1.29 -13.77 13.63
C THR A 114 -1.63 -12.28 13.66
N GLY A 115 -2.71 -11.88 12.98
CA GLY A 115 -3.01 -10.48 12.70
C GLY A 115 -2.07 -9.86 11.67
N ALA A 116 -1.43 -10.68 10.82
CA ALA A 116 -0.63 -10.22 9.70
C ALA A 116 -1.49 -9.52 8.64
N LEU A 117 -0.96 -8.44 8.07
CA LEU A 117 -1.60 -7.77 6.95
C LEU A 117 -1.34 -8.58 5.68
N LEU A 118 -2.40 -9.08 5.06
CA LEU A 118 -2.31 -9.84 3.81
C LEU A 118 -2.36 -8.92 2.59
N ARG A 119 -3.25 -7.91 2.60
CA ARG A 119 -3.42 -6.96 1.49
C ARG A 119 -4.18 -5.72 1.92
N VAL A 120 -3.85 -4.60 1.30
CA VAL A 120 -4.74 -3.43 1.20
C VAL A 120 -5.06 -3.18 -0.27
N LEU A 121 -6.34 -3.17 -0.60
CA LEU A 121 -6.86 -2.79 -1.91
C LEU A 121 -7.69 -1.52 -1.73
N ALA A 122 -7.45 -0.49 -2.54
CA ALA A 122 -8.29 0.71 -2.54
C ALA A 122 -8.75 1.04 -3.95
N TRP A 123 -10.02 1.37 -4.17
CA TRP A 123 -10.53 1.67 -5.51
C TRP A 123 -11.55 2.80 -5.54
N CYS A 124 -11.62 3.47 -6.68
CA CYS A 124 -12.62 4.46 -7.02
C CYS A 124 -13.84 3.79 -7.68
N GLU A 125 -15.02 3.88 -7.07
CA GLU A 125 -16.25 3.23 -7.59
C GLU A 125 -16.62 3.70 -9.01
N THR A 126 -16.42 4.98 -9.31
CA THR A 126 -16.86 5.61 -10.58
C THR A 126 -15.97 5.30 -11.79
N GLY A 127 -14.90 4.52 -11.62
CA GLY A 127 -13.92 4.24 -12.67
C GLY A 127 -13.36 2.83 -12.65
N ARG A 128 -14.04 1.87 -12.02
CA ARG A 128 -13.54 0.49 -11.98
C ARG A 128 -13.82 -0.29 -13.28
N SER A 129 -14.93 0.01 -13.95
CA SER A 129 -15.38 -0.73 -15.15
C SER A 129 -14.56 -0.45 -16.40
N ASP A 130 -13.86 0.68 -16.49
CA ASP A 130 -12.98 1.02 -17.60
C ASP A 130 -11.52 0.64 -17.36
N MET A 131 -11.21 0.05 -16.19
CA MET A 131 -9.90 -0.48 -15.88
C MET A 131 -9.70 -1.84 -16.53
N ARG A 132 -8.47 -2.08 -16.99
CA ARG A 132 -8.06 -3.43 -17.38
C ARG A 132 -8.10 -4.34 -16.15
N LEU A 133 -8.34 -5.63 -16.37
CA LEU A 133 -8.24 -6.63 -15.29
C LEU A 133 -6.83 -6.62 -14.69
N GLU A 134 -6.66 -7.10 -13.47
CA GLU A 134 -5.32 -7.40 -12.97
C GLU A 134 -4.80 -8.69 -13.64
N PRO A 135 -3.49 -8.78 -13.95
CA PRO A 135 -2.93 -10.05 -14.35
C PRO A 135 -3.06 -11.08 -13.21
N PRO A 136 -3.10 -12.37 -13.54
CA PRO A 136 -2.97 -13.44 -12.56
C PRO A 136 -1.70 -13.28 -11.71
N ALA A 137 -1.74 -13.77 -10.47
CA ALA A 137 -0.68 -13.60 -9.48
C ALA A 137 0.67 -14.15 -9.94
N ASP A 138 0.71 -15.30 -10.61
CA ASP A 138 1.92 -15.93 -11.15
C ASP A 138 2.65 -15.04 -12.17
N TYR A 139 1.90 -14.44 -13.10
CA TYR A 139 2.45 -13.51 -14.09
C TYR A 139 2.92 -12.21 -13.43
N ALA A 140 2.16 -11.71 -12.45
CA ALA A 140 2.56 -10.55 -11.69
C ALA A 140 3.89 -10.83 -10.96
N GLU A 141 3.99 -11.94 -10.24
CA GLU A 141 5.21 -12.41 -9.55
C GLU A 141 6.41 -12.51 -10.48
N GLU A 142 6.28 -13.12 -11.65
CA GLU A 142 7.38 -13.23 -12.61
C GLU A 142 7.89 -11.82 -13.00
N SER A 143 6.99 -10.87 -13.24
CA SER A 143 7.38 -9.49 -13.51
C SER A 143 8.08 -8.82 -12.33
N ILE A 144 7.76 -9.18 -11.09
CA ILE A 144 8.45 -8.69 -9.88
C ILE A 144 9.84 -9.32 -9.78
N ARG A 145 9.96 -10.64 -9.97
CA ARG A 145 11.24 -11.35 -9.94
C ARG A 145 12.20 -10.85 -11.02
N TRP A 146 11.70 -10.48 -12.20
CA TRP A 146 12.51 -9.87 -13.26
C TRP A 146 13.07 -8.48 -12.91
N SER A 147 12.52 -7.77 -11.91
CA SER A 147 13.15 -6.54 -11.39
C SER A 147 14.23 -6.82 -10.35
N GLY A 148 14.44 -8.08 -9.96
CA GLY A 148 15.37 -8.47 -8.90
C GLY A 148 14.76 -8.44 -7.49
N ASP A 149 13.46 -8.14 -7.38
CA ASP A 149 12.75 -8.06 -6.10
C ASP A 149 12.33 -9.46 -5.65
N VAL A 150 12.52 -9.75 -4.36
CA VAL A 150 12.01 -10.95 -3.69
C VAL A 150 11.24 -10.54 -2.45
N TYR A 151 10.02 -11.07 -2.29
CA TYR A 151 9.19 -10.89 -1.11
C TYR A 151 9.14 -12.23 -0.38
N ASP A 152 9.68 -12.26 0.83
CA ASP A 152 9.91 -13.51 1.57
C ASP A 152 8.72 -13.88 2.47
N ASP A 153 8.11 -12.90 3.14
CA ASP A 153 6.97 -13.10 4.03
C ASP A 153 6.17 -11.80 4.21
N VAL A 154 4.97 -11.89 4.80
CA VAL A 154 4.16 -10.75 5.23
C VAL A 154 4.58 -10.27 6.62
N VAL A 155 4.48 -8.97 6.86
CA VAL A 155 4.82 -8.41 8.18
C VAL A 155 3.64 -8.63 9.14
N ALA A 156 3.87 -9.42 10.20
CA ALA A 156 2.84 -9.81 11.17
C ALA A 156 2.45 -8.72 12.19
N LYS A 157 3.30 -7.71 12.35
CA LYS A 157 3.07 -6.56 13.24
C LYS A 157 2.90 -5.28 12.42
N PRO A 158 2.07 -4.32 12.87
CA PRO A 158 2.06 -2.99 12.28
C PRO A 158 3.48 -2.40 12.20
N PRO A 159 3.92 -1.97 11.01
CA PRO A 159 5.23 -1.34 10.85
C PRO A 159 5.29 0.02 11.56
N GLN A 160 6.50 0.56 11.75
CA GLN A 160 6.69 1.88 12.35
C GLN A 160 6.08 2.98 11.47
N VAL A 161 6.23 2.84 10.16
CA VAL A 161 5.62 3.72 9.16
C VAL A 161 4.35 3.06 8.63
N SER A 162 3.22 3.69 8.90
CA SER A 162 1.90 3.26 8.42
C SER A 162 1.77 3.36 6.91
N LEU A 163 0.75 2.71 6.33
CA LEU A 163 0.46 2.85 4.90
C LEU A 163 0.23 4.32 4.51
N PHE A 164 -0.50 5.09 5.31
CA PHE A 164 -0.79 6.49 5.01
C PHE A 164 0.48 7.33 4.84
N GLU A 165 1.44 7.18 5.75
CA GLU A 165 2.76 7.82 5.65
C GLU A 165 3.53 7.34 4.42
N ALA A 166 3.53 6.02 4.17
CA ALA A 166 4.18 5.44 3.00
C ALA A 166 3.55 5.91 1.66
N LEU A 167 2.23 6.15 1.62
CA LEU A 167 1.55 6.73 0.45
C LEU A 167 2.07 8.16 0.17
N GLY A 168 2.43 8.93 1.21
CA GLY A 168 3.08 10.23 1.04
C GLY A 168 4.42 10.15 0.30
N ALA A 169 5.22 9.12 0.61
CA ALA A 169 6.51 8.87 -0.06
C ALA A 169 6.37 8.20 -1.44
N ALA A 170 5.26 7.48 -1.70
CA ALA A 170 4.99 6.76 -2.95
C ALA A 170 4.49 7.65 -4.10
N VAL A 171 5.05 8.85 -4.27
CA VAL A 171 4.62 9.87 -5.25
C VAL A 171 4.50 9.30 -6.67
N LEU A 172 5.43 8.44 -7.09
CA LEU A 172 5.43 7.84 -8.43
C LEU A 172 4.27 6.87 -8.66
N SER A 173 3.77 6.23 -7.60
CA SER A 173 2.54 5.42 -7.65
C SER A 173 1.28 6.28 -7.66
N SER A 174 1.41 7.61 -7.54
CA SER A 174 0.32 8.59 -7.65
C SER A 174 -0.95 8.25 -6.84
N PRO A 175 -0.84 7.97 -5.53
CA PRO A 175 -1.95 7.41 -4.75
C PRO A 175 -3.23 8.26 -4.74
N VAL A 176 -3.09 9.59 -4.76
CA VAL A 176 -4.25 10.51 -4.82
C VAL A 176 -5.04 10.33 -6.12
N THR A 177 -4.35 10.20 -7.26
CA THR A 177 -4.98 10.19 -8.60
C THR A 177 -5.15 8.80 -9.21
N ALA A 178 -4.52 7.78 -8.64
CA ALA A 178 -4.73 6.39 -9.01
C ALA A 178 -6.20 6.02 -8.86
N LYS A 179 -6.74 5.24 -9.81
CA LYS A 179 -8.10 4.70 -9.69
C LYS A 179 -8.15 3.49 -8.77
N GLU A 180 -7.04 2.77 -8.65
CA GLU A 180 -6.90 1.65 -7.76
C GLU A 180 -5.48 1.61 -7.18
N LEU A 181 -5.39 1.24 -5.91
CA LEU A 181 -4.15 1.04 -5.17
C LEU A 181 -4.10 -0.37 -4.64
N HIS A 182 -2.97 -1.03 -4.81
CA HIS A 182 -2.66 -2.30 -4.15
C HIS A 182 -1.46 -2.06 -3.27
N ALA A 183 -1.54 -2.43 -2.00
CA ALA A 183 -0.44 -2.36 -1.08
C ALA A 183 -0.31 -3.65 -0.28
N VAL A 184 0.93 -4.09 -0.10
CA VAL A 184 1.31 -5.18 0.82
C VAL A 184 2.50 -4.70 1.64
N CYS A 185 2.58 -5.16 2.89
CA CYS A 185 3.73 -4.93 3.76
C CYS A 185 4.48 -6.24 3.92
N VAL A 186 5.69 -6.30 3.36
CA VAL A 186 6.44 -7.55 3.17
C VAL A 186 7.86 -7.44 3.68
N LEU A 187 8.46 -8.57 4.03
CA LEU A 187 9.90 -8.68 4.18
C LEU A 187 10.53 -8.73 2.79
N TYR A 188 11.34 -7.72 2.49
CA TYR A 188 12.00 -7.54 1.20
C TYR A 188 13.49 -7.77 1.33
N THR A 189 14.02 -8.53 0.38
CA THR A 189 15.44 -8.86 0.29
C THR A 189 15.98 -8.42 -1.06
N GLU A 190 16.98 -7.53 -1.04
CA GLU A 190 17.69 -7.09 -2.24
C GLU A 190 19.12 -7.64 -2.23
N GLY A 191 19.48 -8.47 -3.21
CA GLY A 191 20.88 -8.82 -3.50
C GLY A 191 21.68 -9.39 -2.32
N GLY A 192 21.04 -10.12 -1.40
CA GLY A 192 21.67 -10.71 -0.21
C GLY A 192 21.83 -9.76 0.99
N ARG A 193 21.18 -8.59 0.96
CA ARG A 193 21.01 -7.74 2.15
C ARG A 193 20.07 -8.39 3.17
N LYS A 194 20.14 -7.92 4.42
CA LYS A 194 19.22 -8.33 5.48
C LYS A 194 17.79 -7.90 5.11
N ASP A 195 16.84 -8.79 5.36
CA ASP A 195 15.41 -8.54 5.20
C ASP A 195 15.00 -7.24 5.89
N CYS A 196 14.36 -6.34 5.15
CA CYS A 196 13.74 -5.14 5.70
C CYS A 196 12.24 -5.14 5.40
N PRO A 197 11.39 -4.67 6.33
CA PRO A 197 9.97 -4.53 6.07
C PRO A 197 9.76 -3.36 5.10
N VAL A 198 9.03 -3.59 4.02
CA VAL A 198 8.72 -2.56 3.02
C VAL A 198 7.25 -2.56 2.65
N TRP A 199 6.74 -1.36 2.36
CA TRP A 199 5.48 -1.18 1.67
C TRP A 199 5.71 -1.27 0.16
N ALA A 200 5.16 -2.32 -0.46
CA ALA A 200 5.07 -2.41 -1.92
C ALA A 200 3.73 -1.84 -2.37
N ILE A 201 3.73 -0.59 -2.82
CA ILE A 201 2.53 0.16 -3.21
C ILE A 201 2.47 0.22 -4.72
N THR A 202 1.36 -0.21 -5.30
CA THR A 202 1.09 -0.15 -6.73
C THR A 202 -0.08 0.79 -6.98
N GLY A 203 0.14 1.85 -7.76
CA GLY A 203 -0.92 2.65 -8.36
C GLY A 203 -1.28 2.17 -9.76
N ARG A 204 -2.59 2.09 -10.03
CA ARG A 204 -3.14 1.73 -11.34
C ARG A 204 -3.90 2.87 -11.99
N ASP A 205 -3.89 2.83 -13.32
CA ASP A 205 -4.44 3.88 -14.18
C ASP A 205 -3.76 5.24 -13.94
N VAL A 206 -2.47 5.20 -13.63
CA VAL A 206 -1.63 6.36 -13.38
C VAL A 206 -0.86 6.74 -14.65
N PRO A 207 -0.50 8.02 -14.85
CA PRO A 207 0.35 8.42 -15.97
C PRO A 207 1.68 7.66 -15.93
N ILE A 208 2.07 7.04 -17.06
CA ILE A 208 3.39 6.43 -17.19
C ILE A 208 4.42 7.54 -17.36
N ILE A 209 5.37 7.61 -16.43
CA ILE A 209 6.51 8.51 -16.52
C ILE A 209 7.59 7.81 -17.35
N GLU A 210 7.72 8.19 -18.63
CA GLU A 210 8.83 7.75 -19.47
C GLU A 210 10.11 8.48 -19.02
N LEU A 211 10.91 7.86 -18.14
CA LEU A 211 12.19 8.38 -17.70
C LEU A 211 13.21 8.35 -18.86
N GLY A 212 13.24 9.43 -19.65
CA GLY A 212 14.44 9.95 -20.34
C GLY A 212 15.27 8.99 -21.21
N GLY A 213 14.69 7.95 -21.80
CA GLY A 213 15.38 7.14 -22.82
C GLY A 213 15.62 7.92 -24.13
N PRO A 214 16.49 7.45 -25.05
CA PRO A 214 16.80 8.12 -26.32
C PRO A 214 15.58 8.36 -27.24
N PHE A 215 14.43 7.76 -26.90
CA PHE A 215 13.14 7.91 -27.59
C PHE A 215 12.13 8.84 -26.87
N GLY A 216 12.42 9.31 -25.64
CA GLY A 216 11.52 10.11 -24.79
C GLY A 216 11.48 11.63 -25.10
N ASN A 217 12.20 12.05 -26.14
CA ASN A 217 12.32 13.44 -26.56
C ASN A 217 11.54 13.78 -27.84
N ASP A 218 10.70 12.87 -28.35
CA ASP A 218 9.83 13.20 -29.47
C ASP A 218 8.60 14.01 -28.99
N PRO A 219 8.54 15.33 -29.26
CA PRO A 219 7.43 16.17 -28.83
C PRO A 219 6.10 15.78 -29.50
N GLU A 220 6.10 15.09 -30.64
CA GLU A 220 4.87 14.66 -31.31
C GLU A 220 4.21 13.47 -30.58
N ASN A 221 5.01 12.60 -29.95
CA ASN A 221 4.48 11.52 -29.11
C ASN A 221 3.97 12.00 -27.74
N ARG A 222 4.43 13.16 -27.24
CA ARG A 222 3.91 13.78 -26.00
C ARG A 222 2.47 14.31 -26.14
N LEU A 223 2.02 14.60 -27.37
CA LEU A 223 0.68 15.10 -27.67
C LEU A 223 -0.40 14.01 -27.77
N LYS A 224 0.00 12.73 -27.87
CA LYS A 224 -0.94 11.61 -27.76
C LYS A 224 -1.24 11.39 -26.28
N ARG A 225 -2.51 11.13 -25.93
CA ARG A 225 -2.98 10.97 -24.54
C ARG A 225 -1.93 10.28 -23.66
N PRO A 226 -1.60 10.81 -22.46
CA PRO A 226 -0.58 10.20 -21.62
C PRO A 226 -0.93 8.74 -21.41
N LYS A 227 -0.02 7.85 -21.82
CA LYS A 227 -0.21 6.41 -21.64
C LYS A 227 -0.44 6.18 -20.15
N ARG A 228 -1.54 5.53 -19.81
CA ARG A 228 -1.83 5.12 -18.44
C ARG A 228 -1.36 3.69 -18.23
N GLY A 229 -0.87 3.39 -17.03
CA GLY A 229 -0.30 2.10 -16.72
C GLY A 229 -0.30 1.79 -15.24
N ARG A 230 0.70 1.01 -14.84
CA ARG A 230 0.93 0.58 -13.47
C ARG A 230 2.31 1.08 -13.03
N THR A 231 2.36 1.73 -11.88
CA THR A 231 3.62 2.07 -11.22
C THR A 231 3.62 1.46 -9.84
N ARG A 232 4.71 0.78 -9.49
CA ARG A 232 4.97 0.29 -8.14
C ARG A 232 6.07 1.13 -7.49
N SER A 233 5.90 1.49 -6.24
CA SER A 233 6.90 2.10 -5.36
C SER A 233 7.17 1.17 -4.18
N LEU A 234 8.44 1.04 -3.79
CA LEU A 234 8.85 0.39 -2.55
C LEU A 234 9.29 1.47 -1.56
N ILE A 235 8.67 1.48 -0.39
CA ILE A 235 8.95 2.40 0.70
C ILE A 235 9.38 1.59 1.92
N ASP A 236 10.48 1.96 2.58
CA ASP A 236 10.90 1.31 3.82
C ASP A 236 9.85 1.54 4.92
N ALA A 237 9.36 0.46 5.51
CA ALA A 237 8.29 0.53 6.52
C ALA A 237 8.82 0.87 7.93
N THR A 238 10.13 1.04 8.08
CA THR A 238 10.80 1.44 9.33
C THR A 238 10.97 2.95 9.41
N ASP A 239 11.44 3.59 8.33
CA ASP A 239 11.77 5.02 8.31
C ASP A 239 11.03 5.84 7.23
N GLY A 240 10.28 5.19 6.34
CA GLY A 240 9.47 5.85 5.32
C GLY A 240 10.29 6.30 4.10
N SER A 241 11.56 5.91 4.02
CA SER A 241 12.42 6.26 2.90
C SER A 241 11.97 5.56 1.61
N PHE A 242 12.05 6.30 0.50
CA PHE A 242 11.81 5.74 -0.82
C PHE A 242 12.99 4.86 -1.24
N ILE A 243 12.71 3.59 -1.58
CA ILE A 243 13.73 2.63 -2.02
C ILE A 243 13.84 2.64 -3.54
N GLN A 244 12.74 2.33 -4.22
CA GLN A 244 12.71 2.26 -5.68
C GLN A 244 11.30 2.40 -6.25
N ALA A 245 11.21 2.63 -7.56
CA ALA A 245 9.95 2.53 -8.29
C ALA A 245 10.15 1.85 -9.65
N VAL A 246 9.16 1.06 -10.03
CA VAL A 246 9.12 0.35 -11.31
C VAL A 246 7.80 0.72 -11.99
N SER A 247 7.90 1.45 -13.10
CA SER A 247 6.77 1.73 -13.98
C SER A 247 6.82 0.80 -15.17
N ARG A 248 5.75 0.03 -15.40
CA ARG A 248 5.62 -0.80 -16.60
C ARG A 248 4.32 -0.50 -17.33
N PRO A 249 4.35 -0.49 -18.67
CA PRO A 249 3.11 -0.60 -19.41
C PRO A 249 2.42 -1.92 -19.03
N LEU A 250 1.09 -1.93 -19.03
CA LEU A 250 0.30 -3.15 -18.84
C LEU A 250 0.53 -4.08 -20.04
N LEU A 251 1.58 -4.90 -19.96
CA LEU A 251 1.87 -5.96 -20.92
C LEU A 251 1.12 -7.19 -20.43
N PHE A 252 -0.01 -7.49 -21.08
CA PHE A 252 -0.63 -8.80 -20.97
C PHE A 252 0.06 -9.77 -21.91
N PRO A 253 0.08 -11.07 -21.59
CA PRO A 253 0.30 -12.07 -22.62
C PRO A 253 -0.74 -11.88 -23.74
N PRO A 254 -0.36 -12.02 -25.01
CA PRO A 254 -1.19 -11.66 -26.17
C PRO A 254 -2.55 -12.37 -26.25
N ASP A 255 -2.81 -13.39 -25.42
CA ASP A 255 -4.02 -14.22 -25.46
C ASP A 255 -5.05 -13.93 -24.36
N SER A 256 -4.85 -12.94 -23.48
CA SER A 256 -5.78 -12.67 -22.36
C SER A 256 -6.99 -11.78 -22.73
N THR A 257 -7.25 -11.53 -24.02
CA THR A 257 -8.50 -10.90 -24.48
C THR A 257 -9.51 -11.97 -24.87
N LYS A 258 -10.17 -12.56 -23.87
CA LYS A 258 -11.49 -13.18 -24.02
C LYS A 258 -12.36 -12.83 -22.82
#